data_AF-A0A914GB93-F1
#
_entry.id   AF-A0A914GB93-F1
#
_cell.length_a   1.000
_cell.length_b   1.000
_cell.length_c   1.000
_cell.angle_alpha   90.00
_cell.angle_beta   90.00
_cell.angle_gamma   90.00
#
_symmetry.space_group_name_H-M   'P 1'
#
loop_
_entity.id
_entity.type
_entity.pdbx_description
1 polymer ?
#
loop_
_entity_poly.entity_id
_entity_poly.type
_entity_poly.pdbx_seq_one_letter_code
_entity_poly.pdbx_strand_id
1 'polypeptide(L)'
;MIFYFAIPVGSGAGYIVGSVVANAFGNWAWGIRVTPIFGFFCILALIFVIQEPVRGEAEQLAGASNAMDDKNESYFSDIKYLCSVKTYLWATLGYTSVVWRYMKKYKGVN
;
A
#
# COMPACT_ATOMS: atom_id res chain seq x y z
N MET A 1 8.88 9.46 7.42
CA MET A 1 7.63 10.02 7.98
C MET A 1 6.72 10.60 6.90
N ILE A 2 7.21 11.45 5.99
CA ILE A 2 6.38 12.08 4.93
C ILE A 2 5.73 11.03 3.99
N PHE A 3 6.39 9.90 3.73
CA PHE A 3 5.88 8.84 2.84
C PHE A 3 4.46 8.34 3.20
N TYR A 4 4.14 8.18 4.49
CA TYR A 4 2.82 7.68 4.91
C TYR A 4 1.68 8.67 4.61
N PHE A 5 1.98 9.96 4.41
CA PHE A 5 0.98 10.95 3.99
C PHE A 5 0.59 10.81 2.52
N ALA A 6 1.37 10.10 1.71
CA ALA A 6 1.10 9.94 0.29
C ALA A 6 -0.26 9.26 0.02
N ILE A 7 -0.67 8.31 0.87
CA ILE A 7 -1.95 7.60 0.71
C ILE A 7 -3.16 8.52 0.96
N PRO A 8 -3.31 9.19 2.12
CA PRO A 8 -4.44 10.09 2.36
C PRO A 8 -4.44 11.30 1.43
N VAL A 9 -3.28 11.90 1.16
CA VAL A 9 -3.18 13.08 0.27
C VAL A 9 -3.42 12.69 -1.18
N GLY A 10 -2.80 11.60 -1.64
CA GLY A 10 -2.93 11.12 -3.01
C GLY A 10 -4.34 10.65 -3.35
N SER A 11 -4.99 9.91 -2.44
CA SER A 11 -6.39 9.51 -2.65
C SER A 11 -7.34 10.71 -2.70
N GLY A 12 -7.19 11.69 -1.80
CA GLY A 12 -7.98 12.93 -1.82
C GLY A 12 -7.78 13.75 -3.09
N ALA A 13 -6.51 14.01 -3.47
CA ALA A 13 -6.19 14.73 -4.69
C ALA A 13 -6.69 14.01 -5.96
N GLY A 14 -6.60 12.67 -5.98
CA GLY A 14 -7.11 11.84 -7.07
C GLY A 14 -8.61 12.01 -7.31
N TYR A 15 -9.43 12.05 -6.24
CA TYR A 15 -10.87 12.31 -6.38
C TYR A 15 -11.16 13.71 -6.91
N ILE A 16 -10.42 14.72 -6.47
CA ILE A 16 -10.59 16.11 -6.95
C ILE A 16 -10.25 16.19 -8.44
N VAL A 17 -9.06 15.72 -8.84
CA VAL A 17 -8.63 15.77 -10.24
C VAL A 17 -9.55 14.94 -11.13
N GLY A 18 -9.90 13.72 -10.70
CA GLY A 18 -10.79 12.83 -11.45
C GLY A 18 -12.18 13.42 -11.65
N SER A 19 -12.77 14.06 -10.63
CA SER A 19 -14.09 14.69 -10.73
C SER A 19 -14.08 15.94 -11.60
N VAL A 20 -13.05 16.80 -11.50
CA VAL A 20 -12.91 17.99 -12.36
C VAL A 20 -12.78 17.59 -13.82
N VAL A 21 -11.97 16.58 -14.14
CA VAL A 21 -11.77 16.10 -15.51
C VAL A 21 -13.03 15.42 -16.05
N ALA A 22 -13.70 14.59 -15.25
CA ALA A 22 -14.95 13.97 -15.64
C ALA A 22 -16.04 15.00 -15.95
N ASN A 23 -16.14 16.07 -15.15
CA ASN A 23 -17.10 17.15 -15.36
C ASN A 23 -16.76 18.01 -16.59
N ALA A 24 -15.48 18.31 -16.82
CA ALA A 24 -15.04 19.10 -17.97
C ALA A 24 -15.29 18.41 -19.31
N PHE A 25 -15.10 17.09 -19.37
CA PHE A 25 -15.28 16.29 -20.59
C PHE A 25 -16.64 15.56 -20.66
N GLY A 26 -17.52 15.79 -19.69
CA GLY A 26 -18.87 15.21 -19.62
C GLY A 26 -18.92 13.67 -19.55
N ASN A 27 -17.80 13.00 -19.25
CA ASN A 27 -17.73 11.54 -19.21
C ASN A 27 -16.68 11.06 -18.19
N TRP A 28 -17.13 10.17 -17.30
CA TRP A 28 -16.34 9.58 -16.21
C TRP A 28 -15.05 8.88 -16.69
N ALA A 29 -15.07 8.30 -17.90
CA ALA A 29 -13.92 7.61 -18.46
C ALA A 29 -12.70 8.54 -18.60
N TRP A 30 -12.93 9.84 -18.85
CA TRP A 30 -11.85 10.82 -18.94
C TRP A 30 -11.17 11.08 -17.60
N GLY A 31 -11.89 10.97 -16.48
CA GLY A 31 -11.29 11.05 -15.14
C GLY A 31 -10.27 9.93 -14.89
N ILE A 32 -10.52 8.72 -15.42
CA ILE A 32 -9.63 7.55 -15.24
C ILE A 32 -8.44 7.61 -16.21
N ARG A 33 -8.64 8.14 -17.43
CA ARG A 33 -7.59 8.24 -18.45
C ARG A 33 -6.43 9.16 -18.06
N VAL A 34 -6.62 10.01 -17.05
CA VAL A 34 -5.57 10.88 -16.51
C VAL A 34 -4.55 10.12 -15.66
N THR A 35 -4.96 9.05 -14.99
CA THR A 35 -4.09 8.21 -14.16
C THR A 35 -2.86 7.64 -14.89
N PRO A 36 -2.95 7.03 -16.08
CA PRO A 36 -1.78 6.51 -16.78
C PRO A 36 -0.78 7.60 -17.19
N ILE A 37 -1.24 8.83 -17.46
CA ILE A 37 -0.34 9.96 -17.77
C ILE A 37 0.50 10.30 -16.53
N PHE A 38 -0.14 10.46 -15.37
CA PHE A 38 0.59 10.65 -14.10
C PHE A 38 1.50 9.47 -13.78
N GLY A 39 1.05 8.24 -14.03
CA GLY A 39 1.85 7.02 -13.85
C GLY A 39 3.12 7.02 -14.70
N PHE A 40 3.04 7.49 -15.94
CA PHE A 40 4.21 7.63 -16.81
C PHE A 40 5.24 8.62 -16.23
N PHE A 41 4.79 9.78 -15.75
CA PHE A 41 5.68 10.73 -15.07
C PHE A 41 6.31 10.15 -13.80
N CYS A 42 5.54 9.38 -13.02
CA CYS A 42 6.07 8.67 -11.86
C CYS A 42 7.18 7.68 -12.26
N ILE A 43 6.99 6.90 -13.33
CA ILE A 43 8.01 5.97 -13.82
C ILE A 43 9.29 6.71 -14.24
N LEU A 44 9.16 7.81 -14.98
CA LEU A 44 10.32 8.65 -15.33
C LEU A 44 11.03 9.16 -14.08
N ALA A 45 10.28 9.66 -13.09
CA ALA A 45 10.85 10.12 -11.83
C ALA A 45 11.55 8.99 -11.07
N LEU A 46 11.00 7.78 -11.04
CA LEU A 46 11.65 6.61 -10.43
C LEU A 46 13.01 6.34 -11.10
N ILE A 47 13.05 6.31 -12.44
CA ILE A 47 14.28 6.00 -13.19
C ILE A 47 15.35 7.06 -12.99
N PHE A 48 14.98 8.35 -12.99
CA PHE A 48 15.97 9.44 -12.96
C PHE A 48 16.31 9.93 -11.55
N VAL A 49 15.42 9.79 -10.57
CA VAL A 49 15.58 10.35 -9.22
C VAL A 49 15.95 9.29 -8.19
N ILE A 50 15.49 8.04 -8.34
CA ILE A 50 15.74 6.99 -7.36
C ILE A 50 16.95 6.17 -7.81
N GLN A 51 17.98 6.18 -6.97
CA GLN A 51 19.12 5.27 -7.10
C GLN A 51 18.80 3.98 -6.34
N GLU A 52 18.98 2.83 -6.98
CA GLU A 52 18.81 1.51 -6.35
C GLU A 52 19.92 1.32 -5.28
N PRO A 53 19.58 1.20 -3.99
CA PRO A 53 20.56 0.96 -2.94
C PRO A 53 21.02 -0.51 -2.96
N VAL A 54 22.18 -0.79 -2.36
CA VAL A 54 22.62 -2.17 -2.22
C VAL A 54 21.71 -2.88 -1.23
N ARG A 55 21.23 -4.08 -1.57
CA ARG A 55 20.36 -4.85 -0.67
C ARG A 55 21.09 -5.12 0.65
N GLY A 56 20.48 -4.74 1.76
CA GLY A 56 21.08 -4.88 3.09
C GLY A 56 21.96 -3.71 3.53
N GLU A 57 22.09 -2.65 2.72
CA GLU A 57 22.92 -1.48 3.04
C GLU A 57 22.42 -0.75 4.29
N ALA A 58 21.10 -0.64 4.47
CA ALA A 58 20.50 -0.01 5.64
C ALA A 58 20.79 -0.80 6.94
N GLU A 59 20.75 -2.13 6.86
CA GLU A 59 21.02 -3.04 7.98
C GLU A 59 22.52 -3.06 8.35
N GLN A 60 23.40 -2.97 7.35
CA GLN A 60 24.85 -2.80 7.56
C GLN A 60 25.17 -1.46 8.23
N LEU A 61 24.58 -0.36 7.74
CA LEU A 61 24.75 0.98 8.31
C LEU A 61 24.22 1.09 9.75
N ALA A 62 23.17 0.32 10.08
CA ALA A 62 22.62 0.24 11.43
C ALA A 62 23.42 -0.66 12.39
N GLY A 63 24.56 -1.23 11.96
CA GLY A 63 25.42 -2.09 12.79
C GLY A 63 24.85 -3.49 13.03
N ALA A 64 23.80 -3.89 12.31
CA ALA A 64 23.16 -5.19 12.45
C ALA A 64 23.84 -6.24 11.56
N SER A 65 25.14 -6.46 11.75
CA SER A 65 25.93 -7.47 11.00
C SER A 65 25.38 -8.90 11.13
N ASN A 66 24.59 -9.17 12.17
CA ASN A 66 23.95 -10.47 12.42
C ASN A 66 22.59 -10.64 11.72
N ALA A 67 22.04 -9.58 11.09
CA ALA A 67 20.81 -9.67 10.30
C ALA A 67 21.07 -10.22 8.87
N MET A 68 22.34 -10.35 8.49
CA MET A 68 22.79 -11.01 7.25
C MET A 68 23.04 -12.51 7.42
N ASP A 69 22.70 -13.09 8.59
CA ASP A 69 22.63 -14.54 8.72
C ASP A 69 21.38 -14.98 7.97
N ASP A 70 21.57 -15.17 6.66
CA ASP A 70 20.62 -15.60 5.61
C ASP A 70 20.14 -17.02 5.90
N LYS A 71 19.62 -17.24 7.11
CA LYS A 71 18.84 -18.42 7.44
C LYS A 71 17.60 -18.28 6.57
N ASN A 72 17.56 -19.09 5.52
CA ASN A 72 16.35 -19.44 4.78
C ASN A 72 15.35 -20.06 5.77
N GLU A 73 14.79 -19.23 6.65
CA GLU A 73 13.60 -19.55 7.41
C GLU A 73 12.52 -19.77 6.36
N SER A 74 12.00 -20.99 6.32
CA SER A 74 10.96 -21.34 5.38
C SER A 74 9.75 -20.44 5.66
N TYR A 75 9.18 -19.80 4.64
CA TYR A 75 7.95 -19.00 4.76
C TYR A 75 6.83 -19.74 5.50
N PHE A 76 6.82 -21.08 5.43
CA PHE A 76 5.86 -21.90 6.16
C PHE A 76 6.07 -21.89 7.68
N SER A 77 7.32 -21.82 8.12
CA SER A 77 7.70 -21.63 9.54
C SER A 77 7.16 -20.30 10.06
N ASP A 78 7.32 -19.23 9.29
CA ASP A 78 6.84 -17.89 9.65
C ASP A 78 5.32 -17.82 9.72
N ILE A 79 4.63 -18.42 8.74
CA ILE A 79 3.15 -18.51 8.77
C ILE A 79 2.69 -19.29 9.99
N LYS A 80 3.33 -20.42 10.30
CA LYS A 80 3.01 -21.23 11.49
C LYS A 80 3.24 -20.43 12.76
N TYR A 81 4.32 -19.67 12.82
CA TYR A 81 4.62 -18.78 13.94
C TYR A 81 3.56 -17.70 14.10
N LEU A 82 3.23 -16.96 13.05
CA LEU A 82 2.20 -15.91 13.07
C LEU A 82 0.83 -16.44 13.50
N CYS A 83 0.47 -17.65 13.08
CA CYS A 83 -0.77 -18.32 13.51
C CYS A 83 -0.75 -18.73 15.00
N SER A 84 0.42 -18.87 15.63
CA SER A 84 0.50 -19.13 17.07
C SER A 84 0.25 -17.87 17.91
N VAL A 85 0.43 -16.68 17.33
CA VAL A 85 0.25 -15.39 18.00
C VAL A 85 -1.24 -15.04 18.07
N LYS A 86 -1.85 -15.34 19.21
CA LYS A 86 -3.30 -15.11 19.44
C LYS A 86 -3.71 -13.65 19.23
N THR A 87 -2.90 -12.69 19.67
CA THR A 87 -3.20 -11.25 19.52
C THR A 87 -3.24 -10.83 18.05
N TYR A 88 -2.32 -11.35 17.22
CA TYR A 88 -2.32 -11.14 15.78
C TYR A 88 -3.58 -11.69 15.11
N LEU A 89 -3.97 -12.92 15.45
CA LEU A 89 -5.19 -13.53 14.95
C LEU A 89 -6.45 -12.73 15.33
N TRP A 90 -6.61 -12.38 16.61
CA TRP A 90 -7.77 -11.65 17.08
C TRP A 90 -7.85 -10.22 16.50
N ALA A 91 -6.72 -9.53 16.35
CA ALA A 91 -6.69 -8.21 15.73
C ALA A 91 -7.10 -8.28 14.25
N THR A 92 -6.58 -9.26 13.50
CA THR A 92 -6.88 -9.45 12.08
C THR A 92 -8.35 -9.85 11.85
N LEU A 93 -8.87 -10.77 12.69
CA LEU A 93 -10.28 -11.15 12.66
C LEU A 93 -11.19 -9.99 13.07
N GLY A 94 -10.81 -9.22 14.08
CA GLY A 94 -11.54 -8.04 14.52
C GLY A 94 -11.65 -7.00 13.42
N TYR A 95 -10.54 -6.65 12.77
CA TYR A 95 -10.52 -5.73 11.64
C TYR A 95 -11.41 -6.22 10.48
N THR A 96 -11.28 -7.49 10.10
CA THR A 96 -12.09 -8.10 9.04
C THR A 96 -13.59 -8.07 9.38
N SER A 97 -13.94 -8.34 10.63
CA SER A 97 -15.33 -8.32 11.10
C SER A 97 -15.93 -6.91 11.05
N VAL A 98 -15.14 -5.89 11.39
CA VAL A 98 -15.56 -4.49 11.28
C VAL A 98 -15.83 -4.13 9.82
N VAL A 99 -14.91 -4.44 8.90
CA VAL A 99 -15.09 -4.18 7.46
C VAL A 99 -16.31 -4.89 6.90
N TRP A 100 -16.51 -6.18 7.24
CA TRP A 100 -17.68 -6.95 6.84
C TRP A 100 -19.00 -6.31 7.29
N ARG A 101 -19.06 -5.87 8.55
CA ARG A 101 -20.24 -5.17 9.09
C ARG A 101 -20.53 -3.88 8.31
N TYR A 102 -19.51 -3.09 7.99
CA TYR A 102 -19.68 -1.89 7.18
C TYR A 102 -20.24 -2.23 5.79
N MET A 103 -19.69 -3.23 5.11
CA MET A 103 -20.19 -3.65 3.80
C MET A 103 -21.65 -4.11 3.84
N LYS A 104 -22.04 -4.88 4.86
CA LYS A 104 -23.43 -5.35 5.03
C LYS A 104 -24.41 -4.19 5.20
N LYS A 105 -24.04 -3.18 5.98
CA LYS A 105 -24.84 -1.95 6.17
C LYS A 105 -25.11 -1.19 4.86
N TYR A 106 -24.12 -1.07 3.98
CA TYR A 106 -24.28 -0.34 2.70
C TYR A 106 -25.00 -1.14 1.62
N LYS A 107 -25.04 -2.47 1.72
CA LYS A 107 -25.79 -3.33 0.78
C LYS A 107 -27.27 -3.49 1.14
N GLY A 108 -27.74 -2.92 2.26
CA GLY A 108 -29.15 -3.03 2.68
C GLY A 108 -29.62 -4.46 2.99
N VAL A 109 -28.69 -5.42 3.10
CA VAL A 109 -28.97 -6.80 3.48
C VAL A 109 -28.86 -6.86 5.00
N ASN A 110 -29.99 -7.01 5.71
CA ASN A 110 -30.01 -7.16 7.17
C ASN A 110 -29.30 -8.44 7.64
#